data_AF-A0A497QN31-F1
#
_entry.id   AF-A0A497QN31-F1
#
_cell.length_a   1.000
_cell.length_b   1.000
_cell.length_c   1.000
_cell.angle_alpha   90.00
_cell.angle_beta   90.00
_cell.angle_gamma   90.00
#
_symmetry.space_group_name_H-M   'P 1'
#
loop_
_entity.id
_entity.type
_entity.pdbx_description
1 polymer ?
#
loop_
_entity_poly.entity_id
_entity_poly.type
_entity_poly.pdbx_seq_one_letter_code
_entity_poly.pdbx_strand_id
1 'polypeptide(L)'
;MKLRFRLTGVPPDQAIKLIEVDQSKTVGEIKKVVQKEYKLNPILAIQFIFKGKVLADDIKFSKIGLNPKADIITVMATQAGGN
;
A
#
# COMPACT_ATOMS: atom_id res chain seq x y z
N MET A 1 9.36 -4.86 -9.44
CA MET A 1 9.69 -3.42 -9.62
C MET A 1 9.66 -2.71 -8.28
N LYS A 2 10.37 -1.60 -8.11
CA LYS A 2 10.38 -0.85 -6.84
C LYS A 2 9.40 0.33 -6.89
N LEU A 3 8.59 0.50 -5.84
CA LEU A 3 7.57 1.55 -5.74
C LEU A 3 7.57 2.24 -4.39
N ARG A 4 7.21 3.52 -4.40
CA ARG A 4 7.10 4.31 -3.18
C ARG A 4 5.72 4.13 -2.57
N PHE A 5 5.71 3.70 -1.31
CA PHE A 5 4.53 3.66 -0.47
C PHE A 5 4.69 4.70 0.63
N ARG A 6 3.62 5.39 1.00
CA ARG A 6 3.59 6.36 2.09
C ARG A 6 2.57 5.95 3.12
N LEU A 7 3.01 5.52 4.30
CA LEU A 7 2.15 5.24 5.44
C LEU A 7 1.65 6.55 6.06
N THR A 8 0.34 6.65 6.28
CA THR A 8 -0.28 7.79 6.96
C THR A 8 -0.23 7.62 8.48
N GLY A 9 -0.24 8.73 9.22
CA GLY A 9 -0.30 8.70 10.70
C GLY A 9 1.04 8.42 11.39
N VAL A 10 2.15 8.45 10.64
CA VAL A 10 3.51 8.36 11.16
C VAL A 10 4.32 9.60 10.78
N PRO A 11 5.40 9.93 11.52
CA PRO A 11 6.30 11.04 11.18
C PRO A 11 6.84 10.96 9.74
N PRO A 12 7.08 12.10 9.06
CA PRO A 12 7.44 12.15 7.64
C PRO A 12 8.70 11.34 7.25
N ASP A 13 9.67 11.27 8.15
CA ASP A 13 10.92 10.52 8.04
C ASP A 13 10.71 9.00 7.96
N GLN A 14 9.60 8.49 8.50
CA GLN A 14 9.25 7.06 8.52
C GLN A 14 8.14 6.70 7.55
N ALA A 15 7.50 7.72 6.96
CA ALA A 15 6.30 7.54 6.16
C ALA A 15 6.59 6.82 4.84
N ILE A 16 7.70 7.13 4.15
CA ILE A 16 7.93 6.66 2.78
C ILE A 16 8.93 5.50 2.72
N LYS A 17 8.52 4.38 2.13
CA LYS A 17 9.40 3.24 1.81
C LYS A 17 9.38 2.90 0.33
N LEU A 18 10.53 2.50 -0.18
CA LEU A 18 10.68 1.94 -1.52
C LEU A 18 10.59 0.42 -1.43
N ILE A 19 9.46 -0.15 -1.84
CA ILE A 19 9.15 -1.57 -1.68
C ILE A 19 9.15 -2.25 -3.04
N GLU A 20 9.74 -3.44 -3.11
CA GLU A 20 9.68 -4.27 -4.31
C GLU A 20 8.33 -4.97 -4.42
N VAL A 21 7.67 -4.77 -5.56
CA VAL A 21 6.37 -5.37 -5.88
C VAL A 21 6.43 -6.19 -7.16
N ASP A 22 5.63 -7.23 -7.19
CA ASP A 22 5.37 -8.05 -8.37
C ASP A 22 4.06 -7.59 -9.01
N GLN A 23 4.12 -6.99 -10.20
CA GLN A 23 2.94 -6.45 -10.87
C GLN A 23 1.97 -7.51 -11.39
N SER A 24 2.38 -8.78 -11.43
CA SER A 24 1.50 -9.88 -11.82
C SER A 24 0.44 -10.18 -10.74
N LYS A 25 0.75 -9.82 -9.49
CA LYS A 25 -0.10 -10.02 -8.31
C LYS A 25 -1.24 -9.02 -8.25
N THR A 26 -2.23 -9.37 -7.43
CA THR A 26 -3.36 -8.51 -7.09
C THR A 26 -2.97 -7.45 -6.06
N VAL A 27 -3.76 -6.37 -5.95
CA VAL A 27 -3.59 -5.34 -4.92
C VAL A 27 -3.62 -5.93 -3.53
N GLY A 28 -4.53 -6.88 -3.25
CA GLY A 28 -4.63 -7.54 -1.94
C GLY A 28 -3.35 -8.28 -1.55
N GLU A 29 -2.71 -8.94 -2.51
CA GLU A 29 -1.42 -9.60 -2.27
C GLU A 29 -0.29 -8.59 -2.01
N ILE A 30 -0.26 -7.46 -2.75
CA ILE A 30 0.74 -6.42 -2.52
C ILE A 30 0.52 -5.72 -1.16
N LYS A 31 -0.74 -5.51 -0.73
CA LYS A 31 -1.05 -5.01 0.61
C LYS A 31 -0.41 -5.86 1.72
N LYS A 32 -0.44 -7.19 1.58
CA LYS A 32 0.23 -8.11 2.53
C LYS A 32 1.76 -7.94 2.55
N VAL A 33 2.38 -7.69 1.39
CA VAL A 33 3.83 -7.40 1.31
C VAL A 33 4.13 -6.08 2.03
N VAL A 34 3.39 -5.03 1.71
CA VAL A 34 3.57 -3.70 2.31
C VAL A 34 3.31 -3.73 3.82
N GLN A 35 2.31 -4.49 4.29
CA GLN A 35 2.05 -4.72 5.71
C GLN A 35 3.29 -5.23 6.46
N LYS A 36 3.96 -6.23 5.88
CA LYS A 36 5.17 -6.83 6.45
C LYS A 36 6.35 -5.85 6.42
N GLU A 37 6.54 -5.13 5.33
CA GLU A 37 7.61 -4.13 5.19
C GLU A 37 7.50 -3.00 6.21
N TYR A 38 6.28 -2.57 6.54
CA TYR A 38 6.03 -1.59 7.59
C TYR A 38 5.92 -2.18 8.99
N LYS A 39 6.04 -3.50 9.16
CA LYS A 39 5.86 -4.22 10.43
C LYS A 39 4.54 -3.86 11.13
N LEU A 40 3.48 -3.63 10.35
CA LEU A 40 2.17 -3.28 10.88
C LEU A 40 1.55 -4.50 11.56
N ASN A 41 0.77 -4.27 12.62
CA ASN A 41 0.05 -5.34 13.29
C ASN A 41 -0.90 -6.03 12.27
N PRO A 42 -0.85 -7.37 12.14
CA PRO A 42 -1.69 -8.12 11.22
C PRO A 42 -3.20 -7.89 11.39
N ILE A 43 -3.65 -7.47 12.59
CA ILE A 43 -5.07 -7.17 12.85
C ILE A 43 -5.55 -5.89 12.14
N LEU A 44 -4.63 -5.03 11.71
CA LEU A 44 -4.98 -3.82 10.99
C LEU A 44 -5.39 -4.15 9.57
N ALA A 45 -6.53 -3.62 9.15
CA ALA A 45 -6.90 -3.55 7.75
C ALA A 45 -6.06 -2.47 7.06
N ILE A 46 -5.64 -2.72 5.82
CA ILE A 46 -4.84 -1.78 5.04
C ILE A 46 -5.57 -1.39 3.76
N GLN A 47 -5.63 -0.09 3.52
CA GLN A 47 -6.12 0.49 2.29
C GLN A 47 -4.98 1.12 1.51
N PHE A 48 -4.98 0.89 0.20
CA PHE A 48 -4.13 1.63 -0.72
C PHE A 48 -4.95 2.69 -1.39
N ILE A 49 -4.48 3.93 -1.33
CA ILE A 49 -5.11 5.08 -1.94
C ILE A 49 -4.17 5.62 -3.01
N PHE A 50 -4.66 5.69 -4.25
CA PHE A 50 -3.92 6.22 -5.38
C PHE A 50 -4.83 7.17 -6.18
N LYS A 51 -4.35 8.39 -6.47
CA LYS A 51 -5.12 9.44 -7.14
C LYS A 51 -6.52 9.67 -6.52
N GLY A 52 -6.58 9.67 -5.19
CA GLY A 52 -7.81 9.87 -4.41
C GLY A 52 -8.77 8.67 -4.38
N LYS A 53 -8.42 7.52 -4.99
CA LYS A 53 -9.27 6.33 -5.03
C LYS A 53 -8.67 5.20 -4.20
N VAL A 54 -9.53 4.49 -3.46
CA VAL A 54 -9.17 3.24 -2.79
C VAL A 54 -9.03 2.15 -3.86
N LEU A 55 -7.91 1.45 -3.85
CA LEU A 55 -7.65 0.32 -4.74
C LEU A 55 -8.27 -0.94 -4.16
N ALA A 56 -9.15 -1.57 -4.92
CA ALA A 56 -9.80 -2.84 -4.59
C ALA A 56 -8.81 -4.02 -4.69
N ASP A 57 -9.01 -5.03 -3.85
CA ASP A 57 -8.03 -6.10 -3.62
C ASP A 57 -7.91 -7.07 -4.80
N ASP A 58 -8.97 -7.25 -5.57
CA ASP A 58 -9.09 -8.18 -6.71
C ASP A 58 -8.42 -7.65 -8.00
N ILE A 59 -8.10 -6.35 -8.05
CA ILE A 59 -7.48 -5.73 -9.21
C ILE A 59 -6.02 -6.19 -9.34
N LYS A 60 -5.63 -6.65 -10.53
CA LYS A 60 -4.21 -6.86 -10.85
C LYS A 60 -3.43 -5.56 -10.77
N PHE A 61 -2.29 -5.58 -10.08
CA PHE A 61 -1.53 -4.37 -9.80
C PHE A 61 -0.99 -3.70 -11.07
N SER A 62 -0.71 -4.47 -12.13
CA SER A 62 -0.37 -3.95 -13.45
C SER A 62 -1.45 -3.07 -14.10
N LYS A 63 -2.74 -3.21 -13.71
CA LYS A 63 -3.86 -2.46 -14.30
C LYS A 63 -4.07 -1.07 -13.71
N ILE A 64 -3.33 -0.70 -12.65
CA ILE A 64 -3.53 0.56 -11.94
C ILE A 64 -2.97 1.77 -12.73
N GLY A 65 -2.09 1.55 -13.71
CA GLY A 65 -1.52 2.62 -14.54
C GLY A 65 -0.57 3.55 -13.78
N LEU A 66 0.24 2.99 -12.89
CA LEU A 66 1.23 3.70 -12.06
C LEU A 66 2.58 3.88 -12.76
N ASN A 67 3.18 5.05 -12.56
CA ASN A 67 4.56 5.38 -12.96
C ASN A 67 5.51 5.14 -11.78
N PRO A 68 6.37 4.11 -11.83
CA PRO A 68 7.17 3.71 -10.68
C PRO A 68 8.23 4.72 -10.24
N LYS A 69 8.58 5.68 -11.10
CA LYS A 69 9.58 6.72 -10.79
C LYS A 69 8.99 7.96 -10.14
N ALA A 70 7.71 8.24 -10.36
CA ALA A 70 7.07 9.48 -9.93
C ALA A 70 5.96 9.23 -8.88
N ASP A 71 5.23 8.14 -9.01
CA ASP A 71 4.05 7.92 -8.20
C ASP A 71 4.36 7.41 -6.79
N ILE A 72 3.47 7.77 -5.86
CA ILE A 72 3.47 7.33 -4.47
C ILE A 72 2.08 6.79 -4.17
N ILE A 73 2.01 5.57 -3.65
CA ILE A 73 0.77 4.99 -3.15
C ILE A 73 0.65 5.31 -1.67
N THR A 74 -0.47 5.91 -1.28
CA THR A 74 -0.75 6.17 0.14
C THR A 74 -1.28 4.89 0.79
N VAL A 75 -0.71 4.54 1.93
CA VAL A 75 -1.07 3.38 2.73
C VAL A 75 -1.75 3.88 3.99
N MET A 76 -3.01 3.50 4.18
CA MET A 76 -3.76 3.81 5.39
C MET A 76 -4.01 2.50 6.14
N ALA A 77 -3.56 2.43 7.38
CA ALA A 77 -3.83 1.31 8.27
C ALA A 77 -4.96 1.70 9.23
N THR A 78 -6.01 0.88 9.29
CA THR A 78 -7.18 1.09 10.15
C THR A 78 -7.40 -0.16 10.99
N GLN A 79 -7.75 -0.01 12.26
CA GLN A 79 -8.29 -1.15 13.01
C GLN A 79 -9.62 -1.55 12.36
N ALA A 80 -9.80 -2.84 12.04
CA ALA A 80 -11.14 -3.38 11.86
C ALA A 80 -11.87 -3.12 13.19
N GLY A 81 -12.88 -2.26 13.16
CA GLY A 81 -13.34 -1.53 14.34
C GLY A 81 -13.58 -2.40 15.58
N GLY A 82 -13.21 -1.85 16.74
CA GLY A 82 -13.96 -2.12 17.95
C GLY A 82 -15.37 -1.57 17.73
N ASN A 83 -16.33 -2.48 17.69
CA ASN A 83 -17.72 -2.18 18.01
C ASN A 83 -17.94 -2.49 19.48
#